data_AF-A0A348NJ29-F1
#
_entry.id   AF-A0A348NJ29-F1
#
_cell.length_a   1.000
_cell.length_b   1.000
_cell.length_c   1.000
_cell.angle_alpha   90.00
_cell.angle_beta   90.00
_cell.angle_gamma   90.00
#
_symmetry.space_group_name_H-M   'P 1'
#
loop_
_entity.id
_entity.type
_entity.pdbx_description
1 polymer ?
#
loop_
_entity_poly.entity_id
_entity_poly.type
_entity_poly.pdbx_seq_one_letter_code
_entity_poly.pdbx_strand_id
1 'polypeptide(L)' 'MLYKTMSSHLSLSKEKNVLLTFLCRAAKNLYNEALYAVRQAFIHDGTYLSYGENEKALQNSLNYRILNSNMAQGVV' A
#
# COMPACT_ATOMS: atom_id res chain seq x y z
N MET A 1 -8.58 -21.03 16.61
CA MET A 1 -9.56 -19.95 16.45
C MET A 1 -9.87 -19.84 14.95
N LEU A 2 -11.09 -20.14 14.49
CA LEU A 2 -11.44 -19.99 13.07
C LEU A 2 -11.66 -18.51 12.78
N TYR A 3 -10.80 -17.88 11.98
CA TYR A 3 -11.05 -16.54 11.46
C TYR A 3 -12.24 -16.62 10.50
N LYS A 4 -13.38 -16.05 10.88
CA LYS A 4 -14.56 -15.94 10.00
C LYS A 4 -14.29 -14.81 9.00
N THR A 5 -14.33 -15.12 7.71
CA THR A 5 -14.25 -14.12 6.65
C THR A 5 -15.51 -13.25 6.67
N MET A 6 -15.34 -11.93 6.78
CA MET A 6 -16.44 -10.98 6.72
C MET A 6 -16.65 -10.56 5.25
N SER A 7 -17.74 -11.02 4.63
CA SER A 7 -18.16 -10.55 3.31
C SER A 7 -19.01 -9.30 3.46
N SER A 8 -18.60 -8.18 2.85
CA SER A 8 -19.38 -6.95 2.80
C SER A 8 -19.73 -6.62 1.34
N HIS A 9 -21.01 -6.32 1.08
CA HIS A 9 -21.48 -5.90 -0.22
C HIS A 9 -21.47 -4.36 -0.31
N LEU A 10 -20.76 -3.81 -1.29
CA LEU A 10 -20.63 -2.37 -1.47
C LEU A 10 -21.40 -1.92 -2.71
N SER A 11 -22.57 -1.30 -2.51
CA SER A 11 -23.35 -0.73 -3.61
C SER A 11 -22.77 0.62 -4.02
N LEU A 12 -22.14 0.67 -5.20
CA LEU A 12 -21.45 1.85 -5.71
C LEU A 12 -22.01 2.30 -7.07
N SER A 13 -21.96 3.60 -7.34
CA SER A 13 -22.15 4.10 -8.71
C SER A 13 -20.97 3.69 -9.60
N LYS A 14 -21.14 3.78 -10.92
CA LYS A 14 -20.09 3.43 -11.89
C LYS A 14 -18.82 4.25 -11.67
N GLU A 15 -18.95 5.55 -11.42
CA GLU A 15 -17.83 6.47 -11.19
C GLU A 15 -17.08 6.10 -9.91
N LYS A 16 -17.82 5.82 -8.82
CA LYS A 16 -17.21 5.39 -7.55
C LYS A 16 -16.49 4.05 -7.68
N ASN A 17 -17.01 3.12 -8.48
CA ASN A 17 -16.37 1.84 -8.73
C ASN A 17 -15.05 2.00 -9.50
N VAL A 18 -15.02 2.87 -10.52
CA VAL A 18 -13.80 3.20 -11.27
C VAL A 18 -12.75 3.84 -10.36
N LEU A 19 -13.16 4.81 -9.52
CA LEU A 19 -12.27 5.45 -8.55
C LEU A 19 -11.72 4.44 -7.54
N LEU A 20 -12.57 3.58 -6.97
CA LEU A 20 -12.14 2.54 -6.03
C LEU A 20 -11.12 1.60 -6.69
N THR A 21 -11.39 1.14 -7.90
CA THR A 21 -10.48 0.27 -8.65
C THR A 21 -9.13 0.94 -8.90
N PHE A 22 -9.12 2.24 -9.22
CA PHE A 22 -7.90 3.01 -9.39
C PHE A 22 -7.09 3.09 -8.09
N LEU A 23 -7.74 3.41 -6.96
CA LEU A 23 -7.09 3.47 -5.64
C LEU A 23 -6.56 2.10 -5.21
N CYS A 24 -7.30 1.01 -5.44
CA CYS A 24 -6.84 -0.36 -5.14
C CYS A 24 -5.57 -0.73 -5.94
N ARG A 25 -5.49 -0.30 -7.21
CA ARG A 25 -4.28 -0.52 -8.03
C ARG A 25 -3.09 0.26 -7.50
N ALA A 26 -3.30 1.53 -7.11
CA ALA A 26 -2.26 2.34 -6.49
C ALA A 26 -1.76 1.71 -5.17
N ALA A 27 -2.67 1.24 -4.31
CA ALA A 27 -2.32 0.54 -3.07
C ALA A 27 -1.51 -0.74 -3.32
N LYS A 28 -1.94 -1.58 -4.27
CA LYS A 28 -1.18 -2.78 -4.66
C LYS A 28 0.24 -2.43 -5.12
N ASN A 29 0.39 -1.36 -5.90
CA ASN A 29 1.70 -0.93 -6.39
C ASN A 29 2.57 -0.34 -5.27
N LEU A 30 1.99 0.44 -4.36
CA LEU A 30 2.71 0.97 -3.19
C LEU A 30 3.22 -0.16 -2.29
N TYR A 31 2.41 -1.19 -2.05
CA TYR A 31 2.85 -2.39 -1.32
C TYR A 31 4.06 -3.05 -1.99
N ASN A 32 4.03 -3.17 -3.32
CA ASN A 32 5.16 -3.74 -4.06
C ASN A 32 6.41 -2.87 -3.97
N GLU A 33 6.27 -1.53 -3.99
CA GLU A 33 7.39 -0.60 -3.77
C GLU A 33 7.99 -0.78 -2.36
N ALA A 34 7.15 -0.85 -1.33
CA ALA A 34 7.56 -1.07 0.06
C ALA A 34 8.29 -2.40 0.24
N LEU A 35 7.74 -3.48 -0.31
CA LEU A 35 8.36 -4.80 -0.26
C LEU A 35 9.70 -4.82 -1.01
N TYR A 36 9.76 -4.15 -2.16
CA TYR A 36 10.99 -4.04 -2.94
C TYR A 36 12.06 -3.28 -2.16
N ALA A 37 11.74 -2.15 -1.54
CA ALA A 37 12.67 -1.34 -0.76
C ALA A 37 13.31 -2.15 0.39
N VAL A 38 12.49 -2.87 1.16
CA VAL A 38 12.97 -3.76 2.24
C VAL A 38 13.87 -4.85 1.68
N ARG A 39 13.48 -5.49 0.56
CA ARG A 39 14.29 -6.54 -0.07
C ARG A 39 15.63 -6.00 -0.58
N GLN A 40 15.67 -4.80 -1.15
CA GLN A 40 16.90 -4.18 -1.63
C GLN A 40 17.85 -3.87 -0.46
N ALA A 41 17.36 -3.26 0.61
CA ALA A 41 18.15 -2.98 1.81
C ALA A 41 18.75 -4.26 2.40
N PHE A 42 17.99 -5.35 2.41
CA PHE A 42 18.49 -6.64 2.89
C PHE A 42 19.57 -7.23 1.99
N ILE A 43 19.36 -7.26 0.67
CA ILE A 43 20.29 -7.90 -0.27
C ILE A 43 21.58 -7.10 -0.44
N HIS A 44 21.50 -5.77 -0.51
CA HIS A 44 22.63 -4.92 -0.85
C HIS A 44 23.37 -4.40 0.39
N ASP A 45 22.62 -4.05 1.43
CA ASP A 45 23.19 -3.41 2.62
C ASP A 45 23.23 -4.34 3.84
N GLY A 46 22.59 -5.52 3.75
CA GLY A 46 22.48 -6.47 4.87
C GLY A 46 21.60 -5.95 6.01
N THR A 47 20.76 -4.94 5.76
CA THR A 47 19.94 -4.27 6.78
C THR A 47 18.45 -4.54 6.58
N TYR A 48 17.67 -4.37 7.65
CA TYR A 48 16.22 -4.36 7.58
C TYR A 48 15.70 -2.93 7.66
N LEU A 49 14.86 -2.55 6.71
CA LEU A 49 14.26 -1.24 6.68
C LEU A 49 13.00 -1.23 7.54
N SER A 50 12.98 -0.46 8.62
CA SER A 50 11.82 -0.38 9.52
C SER A 50 10.63 0.27 8.83
N TYR A 51 9.43 0.08 9.37
CA TYR A 51 8.21 0.72 8.87
C TYR A 51 8.38 2.24 8.69
N GLY A 52 8.91 2.92 9.71
CA GLY A 52 9.07 4.38 9.67
C GLY A 52 10.13 4.85 8.67
N GLU A 53 11.13 4.02 8.37
CA GLU A 53 12.10 4.31 7.30
C GLU A 53 11.49 4.09 5.92
N ASN A 54 10.69 3.02 5.76
CA ASN A 54 10.05 2.67 4.49
C ASN A 54 9.01 3.72 4.09
N GLU A 55 8.19 4.10 5.06
CA GLU A 55 7.17 5.13 4.91
C GLU A 55 7.79 6.46 4.47
N LYS A 56 8.87 6.90 5.15
CA LYS A 56 9.59 8.13 4.79
C LYS A 56 10.26 8.05 3.43
N ALA A 57 10.79 6.89 3.05
CA ALA A 57 11.40 6.70 1.73
C ALA A 57 10.36 6.79 0.61
N LEU A 58 9.15 6.28 0.85
CA LEU A 58 8.08 6.21 -0.15
C LEU A 58 7.11 7.40 -0.13
N GLN A 59 7.18 8.31 0.83
CA GLN A 59 6.26 9.46 0.93
C GLN A 59 6.18 10.31 -0.36
N ASN A 60 7.26 10.33 -1.16
CA ASN A 60 7.33 11.06 -2.42
C ASN A 60 7.02 10.20 -3.65
N SER A 61 6.78 8.90 -3.48
CA SER A 61 6.43 7.99 -4.57
C SER A 61 5.07 8.35 -5.16
N LEU A 62 4.91 8.09 -6.46
CA LEU A 62 3.67 8.39 -7.16
C LEU A 62 2.49 7.63 -6.53
N ASN A 63 2.68 6.35 -6.21
CA ASN A 63 1.62 5.51 -5.66
C ASN A 63 1.25 5.95 -4.23
N TYR A 64 2.22 6.39 -3.43
CA TYR A 64 1.96 6.97 -2.10
C TYR A 64 1.10 8.23 -2.22
N ARG A 65 1.45 9.15 -3.13
CA ARG A 65 0.76 10.44 -3.30
C ARG A 65 -0.63 10.33 -3.93
N ILE A 66 -0.93 9.25 -4.63
CA ILE A 66 -2.28 8.98 -5.17
C ILE A 66 -3.27 8.66 -4.03
N LEU A 67 -2.79 7.99 -2.98
CA LEU A 67 -3.58 7.69 -1.79
C LEU A 67 -3.56 8.87 -0.83
N ASN A 68 -4.57 8.98 0.03
CA ASN A 68 -4.45 9.88 1.17
C ASN A 68 -3.42 9.33 2.18
N SER A 69 -2.83 10.20 2.99
CA SER A 69 -1.73 9.84 3.90
C SER A 69 -2.06 8.65 4.80
N ASN A 70 -3.27 8.62 5.39
CA ASN A 70 -3.66 7.53 6.29
C ASN A 70 -3.75 6.17 5.57
N MET A 71 -4.28 6.15 4.33
CA MET A 71 -4.35 4.93 3.53
C MET A 71 -2.97 4.49 3.04
N ALA A 72 -2.13 5.43 2.60
CA ALA A 72 -0.77 5.13 2.17
C ALA A 72 0.05 4.51 3.31
N GLN A 73 -0.03 5.11 4.50
CA GLN A 73 0.60 4.59 5.72
C GLN A 73 0.07 3.22 6.13
N GLY A 74 -1.21 2.93 5.91
CA GLY A 74 -1.77 1.60 6.19
C GLY A 74 -1.34 0.51 5.18
N VAL A 75 -0.71 0.89 4.06
CA VAL A 75 -0.27 -0.03 3.01
C VAL A 75 1.24 -0.32 3.11
N VAL A 76 2.04 0.68 3.48
CA VAL A 76 3.49 0.56 3.69
C VAL A 76 3.79 -0.20 4.98
#